data_AF-A0A1J3ETK4-F1
#
_entry.id   AF-A0A1J3ETK4-F1
#
_cell.length_a   1.000
_cell.length_b   1.000
_cell.length_c   1.000
_cell.angle_alpha   90.00
_cell.angle_beta   90.00
_cell.angle_gamma   90.00
#
_symmetry.space_group_name_H-M   'P 1'
#
loop_
_entity.id
_entity.type
_entity.pdbx_description
1 polymer ?
#
loop_
_entity_poly.entity_id
_entity_poly.type
_entity_poly.pdbx_seq_one_letter_code
_entity_poly.pdbx_strand_id
1 'polypeptide(L)'
;MQILGCLEYDPNVPQPQHHRKYLREHVVLKEAIPIKDPLVLSKIHQIYIIGYLKDFVLARVLNDAIKATVKSVIDAIKATVVTRLKDDSTFIQELFATLRSPTTSVESKNNLVYFLHEFC
;
A
#
# COMPACT_ATOMS: atom_id res chain seq x y z
N MET A 1 -8.15 -1.66 11.34
CA MET A 1 -7.76 -0.56 12.25
C MET A 1 -7.81 -0.91 13.76
N GLN A 2 -8.42 -2.01 14.20
CA GLN A 2 -8.50 -2.37 15.63
C GLN A 2 -7.14 -2.78 16.24
N ILE A 3 -6.33 -3.55 15.50
CA ILE A 3 -4.99 -3.99 15.95
C ILE A 3 -4.09 -2.79 16.29
N LEU A 4 -4.09 -1.75 15.44
CA LEU A 4 -3.29 -0.54 15.66
C LEU A 4 -3.70 0.21 16.93
N GLY A 5 -5.00 0.23 17.27
CA GLY A 5 -5.47 0.87 18.50
C GLY A 5 -4.97 0.18 19.77
N CYS A 6 -4.75 -1.14 19.72
CA CYS A 6 -4.17 -1.88 20.84
C CYS A 6 -2.70 -1.52 21.08
N LEU A 7 -2.01 -0.99 20.05
CA LEU A 7 -0.61 -0.63 20.09
C LEU A 7 -0.38 0.85 20.42
N GLU A 8 -1.45 1.64 20.58
CA GLU A 8 -1.36 3.07 20.92
C GLU A 8 -1.09 3.32 22.40
N TYR A 9 -1.33 2.32 23.26
CA TYR A 9 -1.06 2.38 24.70
C TYR A 9 0.19 1.57 25.04
N ASP A 10 1.23 2.25 25.52
CA ASP A 10 2.41 1.64 26.12
C ASP A 10 2.74 2.40 27.42
N PRO A 11 2.65 1.73 28.60
CA PRO A 11 2.87 2.38 29.89
C PRO A 11 4.31 2.86 30.09
N ASN A 12 5.26 2.44 29.25
CA ASN A 12 6.66 2.84 29.33
C ASN A 12 6.97 4.14 28.57
N VAL A 13 5.99 4.71 27.86
CA VAL A 13 6.17 5.93 27.06
C VAL A 13 5.36 7.08 27.67
N PRO A 14 5.90 8.31 27.79
CA PRO A 14 5.20 9.42 28.45
C PRO A 14 3.92 9.87 27.75
N GLN A 15 3.77 9.57 26.46
CA GLN A 15 2.61 9.95 25.67
C GLN A 15 2.10 8.77 24.84
N PRO A 16 0.76 8.63 24.69
CA PRO A 16 0.16 7.66 23.80
C PRO A 16 0.66 7.84 22.37
N GLN A 17 0.94 6.72 21.71
CA GLN A 17 1.26 6.74 20.28
C GLN A 17 -0.03 6.97 19.49
N HIS A 18 0.03 7.71 18.38
CA HIS A 18 -1.15 8.04 17.57
C HIS A 18 -1.12 7.35 16.19
N HIS A 19 -0.86 6.05 16.17
CA HIS A 19 -0.70 5.25 14.94
C HIS A 19 -1.89 5.33 13.99
N ARG A 20 -3.13 5.24 14.51
CA ARG A 20 -4.35 5.32 13.69
C ARG A 20 -4.52 6.70 13.07
N LYS A 21 -4.22 7.77 13.82
CA LYS A 21 -4.28 9.14 13.33
C LYS A 21 -3.24 9.34 12.23
N TYR A 22 -1.99 8.95 12.49
CA TYR A 22 -0.92 9.04 11.52
C TYR A 22 -1.27 8.36 10.20
N LEU A 23 -1.69 7.09 10.26
CA LEU A 23 -2.04 6.33 9.06
C LEU A 23 -3.25 6.92 8.32
N ARG A 24 -4.25 7.46 9.02
CA ARG A 24 -5.40 8.13 8.38
C ARG A 24 -5.01 9.43 7.68
N GLU A 25 -4.10 10.20 8.26
CA GLU A 25 -3.73 11.52 7.75
C GLU A 25 -2.64 11.45 6.67
N HIS A 26 -1.76 10.45 6.73
CA HIS A 26 -0.56 10.40 5.89
C HIS A 26 -0.56 9.28 4.85
N VAL A 27 -1.42 8.25 5.00
CA VAL A 27 -1.54 7.19 3.99
C VAL A 27 -2.69 7.53 3.06
N VAL A 28 -2.37 8.29 2.03
CA VAL A 28 -3.25 8.55 0.89
C VAL A 28 -2.84 7.64 -0.25
N LEU A 29 -3.74 6.75 -0.67
CA LEU A 29 -3.52 5.95 -1.88
C LEU A 29 -3.49 6.89 -3.08
N LYS A 30 -2.33 7.05 -3.69
CA LYS A 30 -2.16 7.79 -4.94
C LYS A 30 -2.44 6.87 -6.11
N GLU A 31 -3.67 6.89 -6.58
CA GLU A 31 -4.09 6.08 -7.72
C GLU A 31 -3.69 6.76 -9.03
N ALA A 32 -2.84 6.11 -9.83
CA ALA A 32 -2.61 6.54 -11.20
C ALA A 32 -3.85 6.29 -12.09
N ILE A 33 -4.60 5.22 -11.77
CA ILE A 33 -5.91 4.87 -12.32
C ILE A 33 -6.83 4.41 -11.18
N PRO A 34 -8.09 4.84 -11.14
CA PRO A 34 -9.03 4.45 -10.10
C PRO A 34 -9.18 2.93 -10.01
N ILE A 35 -8.95 2.36 -8.82
CA ILE A 35 -9.16 0.94 -8.57
C ILE A 35 -10.59 0.73 -8.08
N LYS A 36 -11.40 0.05 -8.89
CA LYS A 36 -12.84 -0.14 -8.61
C LYS A 36 -13.12 -1.33 -7.68
N ASP A 37 -12.21 -2.31 -7.61
CA ASP A 37 -12.38 -3.51 -6.78
C ASP A 37 -12.08 -3.21 -5.30
N PRO A 38 -13.09 -3.24 -4.40
CA PRO A 38 -12.88 -2.97 -2.98
C PRO A 38 -12.01 -4.02 -2.28
N LEU A 39 -11.92 -5.25 -2.81
CA LEU A 39 -11.03 -6.28 -2.28
C LEU A 39 -9.56 -5.97 -2.59
N VAL A 40 -9.28 -5.43 -3.77
CA VAL A 40 -7.95 -4.95 -4.14
C VAL A 40 -7.56 -3.77 -3.26
N LEU A 41 -8.44 -2.78 -3.10
CA LEU A 41 -8.22 -1.64 -2.20
C LEU A 41 -7.95 -2.10 -0.76
N SER A 42 -8.72 -3.05 -0.25
CA SER A 42 -8.50 -3.61 1.08
C SER A 42 -7.14 -4.29 1.21
N LYS A 43 -6.66 -5.00 0.18
CA LYS A 43 -5.32 -5.63 0.19
C LYS A 43 -4.20 -4.60 0.14
N ILE A 44 -4.37 -3.53 -0.63
CA ILE A 44 -3.43 -2.40 -0.65
C ILE A 44 -3.32 -1.76 0.73
N HIS A 45 -4.45 -1.50 1.40
CA HIS A 45 -4.44 -0.99 2.78
C HIS A 45 -3.73 -1.95 3.75
N GLN A 46 -3.91 -3.26 3.59
CA GLN A 46 -3.20 -4.24 4.42
C GLN A 46 -1.68 -4.16 4.22
N ILE A 47 -1.19 -4.00 2.99
CA ILE A 47 0.25 -3.81 2.72
C ILE A 47 0.80 -2.61 3.50
N TYR A 48 0.12 -1.46 3.46
CA TYR A 48 0.54 -0.27 4.20
C TYR A 48 0.55 -0.49 5.71
N ILE A 49 -0.48 -1.13 6.25
CA ILE A 49 -0.57 -1.39 7.70
C ILE A 49 0.54 -2.36 8.14
N ILE A 50 0.76 -3.45 7.40
CA ILE A 50 1.78 -4.46 7.73
C ILE A 50 3.18 -3.83 7.61
N GLY A 51 3.43 -3.05 6.56
CA GLY A 51 4.68 -2.29 6.38
C GLY A 51 4.92 -1.32 7.55
N TYR A 52 3.89 -0.55 7.93
CA TYR A 52 3.98 0.36 9.06
C TYR A 52 4.29 -0.35 10.38
N LEU A 53 3.63 -1.48 10.64
CA LEU A 53 3.90 -2.30 11.80
C LEU A 53 5.34 -2.83 11.81
N LYS A 54 5.82 -3.32 10.67
CA LYS A 54 7.19 -3.82 10.51
C LYS A 54 8.23 -2.73 10.77
N ASP A 55 8.06 -1.56 10.15
CA ASP A 55 9.10 -0.53 10.06
C ASP A 55 9.07 0.51 11.18
N PHE A 56 7.92 0.73 11.81
CA PHE A 56 7.78 1.76 12.85
C PHE A 56 7.44 1.16 14.21
N VAL A 57 6.46 0.25 14.27
CA VAL A 57 5.95 -0.23 15.57
C VAL A 57 6.82 -1.34 16.14
N LEU A 58 7.21 -2.31 15.31
CA LEU A 58 7.91 -3.52 15.74
C LEU A 58 9.40 -3.53 15.37
N ALA A 59 9.92 -2.48 14.73
CA ALA A 59 11.28 -2.46 14.17
C ALA A 59 12.38 -2.81 15.19
N ARG A 60 12.18 -2.48 16.47
CA ARG A 60 13.13 -2.75 17.56
C ARG A 60 13.06 -4.17 18.13
N VAL A 61 11.94 -4.87 17.95
CA VAL A 61 11.68 -6.19 18.54
C VAL A 61 11.79 -7.33 17.53
N LEU A 62 11.71 -7.03 16.22
CA LEU A 62 11.81 -8.05 15.18
C LEU A 62 13.27 -8.42 14.92
N ASN A 63 13.56 -9.72 14.93
CA ASN A 63 14.79 -10.26 14.37
C ASN A 63 14.70 -10.31 12.83
N ASP A 64 15.84 -10.55 12.17
CA ASP A 64 15.91 -10.49 10.71
C ASP A 64 15.12 -11.61 10.02
N ALA A 65 14.99 -12.78 10.64
CA ALA A 65 14.16 -13.87 10.13
C ALA A 65 12.66 -13.49 10.09
N ILE A 66 12.16 -12.82 11.14
CA ILE A 66 10.77 -12.35 11.17
C ILE A 66 10.59 -11.18 10.19
N LYS A 67 11.55 -10.25 10.09
CA LYS A 67 11.49 -9.17 9.09
C LYS A 67 11.39 -9.73 7.67
N ALA A 68 12.18 -10.76 7.35
CA ALA A 68 12.13 -11.44 6.06
C ALA A 68 10.76 -12.11 5.83
N THR A 69 10.23 -12.79 6.85
CA THR A 69 8.91 -13.43 6.79
C THR A 69 7.80 -12.41 6.52
N VAL A 70 7.79 -11.28 7.25
CA VAL A 70 6.80 -10.20 7.03
C VAL A 70 6.95 -9.59 5.65
N LYS A 71 8.19 -9.42 5.15
CA LYS A 71 8.42 -8.99 3.77
C LYS A 71 7.81 -9.97 2.76
N SER A 72 8.00 -11.27 2.93
CA SER A 72 7.39 -12.28 2.05
C SER A 72 5.86 -12.24 2.08
N VAL A 73 5.25 -11.98 3.24
CA VAL A 73 3.79 -11.78 3.36
C VAL A 73 3.34 -10.56 2.56
N ILE A 74 4.05 -9.42 2.69
CA ILE A 74 3.77 -8.22 1.90
C ILE A 74 3.88 -8.52 0.40
N ASP A 75 4.95 -9.20 -0.01
CA ASP A 75 5.19 -9.53 -1.41
C ASP A 75 4.10 -10.47 -1.96
N ALA A 76 3.60 -11.42 -1.17
CA ALA A 76 2.48 -12.28 -1.56
C ALA A 76 1.16 -11.52 -1.73
N ILE A 77 0.87 -10.55 -0.86
CA ILE A 77 -0.31 -9.69 -0.99
C ILE A 77 -0.17 -8.78 -2.22
N LYS A 78 1.02 -8.22 -2.46
CA LYS A 78 1.33 -7.44 -3.68
C LYS A 78 1.10 -8.26 -4.95
N ALA A 79 1.62 -9.49 -5.00
CA ALA A 79 1.39 -10.39 -6.13
C ALA A 79 -0.11 -10.67 -6.37
N THR A 80 -0.89 -10.81 -5.30
CA THR A 80 -2.36 -10.96 -5.41
C THR A 80 -3.02 -9.71 -6.00
N VAL A 81 -2.61 -8.51 -5.56
CA VAL A 81 -3.12 -7.22 -6.09
C VAL A 81 -2.78 -7.08 -7.57
N VAL A 82 -1.52 -7.33 -7.94
CA VAL A 82 -1.04 -7.26 -9.33
C VAL A 82 -1.80 -8.24 -10.21
N THR A 83 -2.00 -9.48 -9.75
CA THR A 83 -2.77 -10.49 -10.51
C THR A 83 -4.21 -10.04 -10.73
N ARG A 84 -4.89 -9.56 -9.69
CA ARG A 84 -6.27 -9.07 -9.79
C ARG A 84 -6.43 -7.90 -10.77
N LEU A 85 -5.50 -6.94 -10.72
CA LEU A 85 -5.52 -5.77 -11.61
C LEU A 85 -5.14 -6.13 -13.05
N LYS A 86 -4.24 -7.10 -13.24
CA LYS A 86 -3.89 -7.63 -14.56
C LYS A 86 -5.07 -8.34 -15.23
N ASP A 87 -5.84 -9.10 -14.44
CA ASP A 87 -7.00 -9.84 -14.93
C ASP A 87 -8.24 -8.93 -15.17
N ASP A 88 -8.21 -7.68 -14.71
CA ASP A 88 -9.22 -6.67 -15.02
C ASP A 88 -8.92 -6.00 -16.36
N SER A 89 -9.58 -6.48 -17.43
CA SER A 89 -9.43 -5.92 -18.76
C SER A 89 -9.82 -4.44 -18.85
N THR A 90 -10.76 -3.98 -18.01
CA THR A 90 -11.21 -2.58 -18.03
C THR A 90 -10.13 -1.68 -17.46
N PHE A 91 -9.49 -2.09 -16.37
CA PHE A 91 -8.35 -1.39 -15.77
C PHE A 91 -7.19 -1.28 -16.77
N ILE A 92 -6.81 -2.39 -17.42
CA ILE A 92 -5.71 -2.39 -18.41
C ILE A 92 -6.03 -1.51 -19.62
N GLN A 93 -7.26 -1.53 -20.12
CA GLN A 93 -7.68 -0.66 -21.22
C GLN A 93 -7.61 0.81 -20.83
N GLU A 94 -8.11 1.17 -19.64
CA GLU A 94 -8.06 2.53 -19.10
C GLU A 94 -6.60 3.00 -18.93
N LEU A 95 -5.71 2.10 -18.51
CA LEU A 95 -4.26 2.34 -18.38
C LEU A 95 -3.62 2.75 -19.68
N PHE A 96 -3.78 1.93 -20.73
CA PHE A 96 -3.19 2.24 -22.02
C PHE A 96 -3.89 3.41 -22.72
N ALA A 97 -5.19 3.59 -22.52
CA ALA A 97 -5.92 4.75 -23.05
C ALA A 97 -5.38 6.05 -22.45
N THR A 98 -5.19 6.09 -21.13
CA THR A 98 -4.65 7.26 -20.42
C THR A 98 -3.21 7.55 -20.81
N LEU A 99 -2.38 6.52 -20.96
CA LEU A 99 -0.98 6.67 -21.37
C LEU A 99 -0.83 7.22 -22.80
N ARG A 100 -1.69 6.76 -23.72
CA ARG A 100 -1.68 7.17 -25.14
C ARG A 100 -2.38 8.49 -25.41
N SER A 101 -3.20 8.97 -24.48
CA SER A 101 -3.93 10.21 -24.68
C SER A 101 -2.98 11.42 -24.83
N PRO A 102 -3.17 12.26 -25.85
CA PRO A 102 -2.40 13.49 -26.02
C PRO A 102 -2.75 14.55 -24.95
N THR A 103 -3.90 14.43 -24.28
CA THR A 103 -4.36 15.37 -23.25
C THR A 103 -3.85 15.04 -21.84
N THR A 104 -3.25 13.86 -21.65
CA THR A 104 -2.69 13.45 -20.36
C THR A 104 -1.43 14.26 -20.04
N SER A 105 -1.40 14.87 -18.84
CA SER A 105 -0.25 15.66 -18.39
C SER A 105 1.02 14.81 -18.25
N VAL A 106 2.18 15.46 -18.35
CA VAL A 106 3.49 14.80 -18.18
C VAL A 106 3.60 14.16 -16.79
N GLU A 107 3.10 14.83 -15.75
CA GLU A 107 3.07 14.30 -14.38
C GLU A 107 2.26 13.01 -14.28
N SER A 108 1.06 12.98 -14.88
CA SER A 108 0.21 11.78 -14.88
C SER A 108 0.85 10.63 -15.66
N LYS A 109 1.53 10.92 -16.78
CA LYS A 109 2.30 9.91 -17.53
C LYS A 109 3.45 9.36 -16.70
N ASN A 110 4.19 10.21 -15.99
CA ASN A 110 5.26 9.77 -15.10
C ASN A 110 4.70 8.88 -13.99
N ASN A 111 3.59 9.27 -13.36
CA ASN A 111 2.93 8.44 -12.33
C ASN A 111 2.49 7.07 -12.87
N LEU A 112 1.97 7.01 -14.10
CA LEU A 112 1.64 5.74 -14.77
C LEU A 112 2.87 4.88 -15.05
N VAL A 113 3.99 5.49 -15.46
CA VAL A 113 5.25 4.76 -15.69
C VAL A 113 5.82 4.24 -14.37
N TYR A 114 5.81 5.05 -13.29
CA TYR A 114 6.20 4.59 -11.96
C TYR A 114 5.31 3.45 -11.47
N PHE A 115 3.99 3.56 -11.68
CA PHE A 115 3.06 2.49 -11.38
C PHE A 115 3.45 1.21 -12.13
N LEU A 116 3.67 1.27 -13.45
CA LEU A 116 4.08 0.12 -14.25
C LEU A 116 5.42 -0.48 -13.79
N HIS A 117 6.38 0.35 -13.38
CA HIS A 117 7.66 -0.12 -12.85
C HIS A 117 7.52 -0.84 -11.50
N GLU A 118 6.58 -0.42 -10.65
CA GLU A 118 6.28 -1.17 -9.42
C GLU A 118 5.40 -2.41 -9.67
N PHE A 119 4.70 -2.45 -10.80
CA PHE A 119 3.77 -3.51 -11.17
C PHE A 119 4.42 -4.70 -11.89
N CYS A 120 5.58 -4.48 -12.52
CA CYS A 120 6.40 -5.47 -13.24
C CYS A 120 7.63 -5.89 -12.43
#